data_AF-A0A7C7QRT3-F1
#
_entry.id   AF-A0A7C7QRT3-F1
#
_cell.length_a   1.000
_cell.length_b   1.000
_cell.length_c   1.000
_cell.angle_alpha   90.00
_cell.angle_beta   90.00
_cell.angle_gamma   90.00
#
_symmetry.space_group_name_H-M   'P 1'
#
loop_
_entity.id
_entity.type
_entity.pdbx_description
1 polymer ?
#
loop_
_entity_poly.entity_id
_entity_poly.type
_entity_poly.pdbx_seq_one_letter_code
_entity_poly.pdbx_strand_id
1 'polypeptide(L)'
;MTCETDGRLVFFLQTQLAVISSPDPPALACFEEPENCIHPGLLELVVDAFKSASRKSQILVTTHSPDLLNFLAPEDLMIVEKVDGKTQCREAKDTTGVKEALKTLGLGELWYSGALGGVP
;
A
#
# COMPACT_ATOMS: atom_id res chain seq x y z
N MET A 1 16.98 -4.66 -6.75
CA MET A 1 16.68 -4.14 -8.10
C MET A 1 17.21 -2.71 -8.14
N THR A 2 18.31 -2.43 -8.83
CA THR A 2 18.93 -1.08 -8.83
C THR A 2 18.08 -0.13 -9.67
N CYS A 3 17.49 0.87 -9.01
CA CYS A 3 16.78 1.97 -9.67
C CYS A 3 17.84 2.91 -10.29
N GLU A 4 18.36 2.53 -11.46
CA GLU A 4 19.51 3.22 -12.10
C GLU A 4 19.10 4.24 -13.19
N THR A 5 17.83 4.63 -13.30
CA THR A 5 17.41 5.65 -14.27
C THR A 5 16.40 6.62 -13.68
N ASP A 6 16.83 7.88 -13.45
CA ASP A 6 15.98 9.02 -13.05
C ASP A 6 14.67 9.10 -13.85
N GLY A 7 14.70 8.73 -15.13
CA GLY A 7 13.53 8.75 -16.00
C GLY A 7 12.42 7.76 -15.60
N ARG A 8 12.75 6.61 -15.00
CA ARG A 8 11.76 5.62 -14.59
C ARG A 8 11.01 6.09 -13.35
N LEU A 9 11.73 6.61 -12.37
CA LEU A 9 11.19 7.18 -11.14
C LEU A 9 10.23 8.34 -11.42
N VAL A 10 10.68 9.30 -12.25
CA VAL A 10 9.88 10.46 -12.64
C VAL A 10 8.62 10.02 -13.40
N PHE A 11 8.73 9.04 -14.30
CA PHE A 11 7.58 8.52 -15.04
C PHE A 11 6.53 7.86 -14.14
N PHE A 12 6.96 7.02 -13.19
CA PHE A 12 6.04 6.34 -12.27
C PHE A 12 5.32 7.32 -11.35
N LEU A 13 6.03 8.31 -10.79
CA LEU A 13 5.40 9.34 -9.97
C LEU A 13 4.43 10.20 -10.80
N GLN A 14 4.83 10.64 -12.00
CA GLN A 14 3.99 11.48 -12.85
C GLN A 14 2.72 10.77 -13.32
N THR A 15 2.80 9.49 -13.65
CA THR A 15 1.62 8.69 -14.05
C THR A 15 0.66 8.49 -12.87
N GLN A 16 1.17 8.19 -11.68
CA GLN A 16 0.37 8.12 -10.46
C GLN A 16 -0.34 9.45 -10.18
N LEU A 17 0.39 10.58 -10.19
CA LEU A 17 -0.19 11.90 -9.99
C LEU A 17 -1.21 12.28 -11.06
N ALA A 18 -0.96 11.93 -12.33
CA ALA A 18 -1.88 12.23 -13.43
C ALA A 18 -3.22 11.52 -13.28
N VAL A 19 -3.23 10.25 -12.87
CA VAL A 19 -4.47 9.49 -12.62
C VAL A 19 -5.20 10.06 -11.41
N ILE A 20 -4.47 10.31 -10.31
CA ILE A 20 -5.03 10.85 -9.06
C ILE A 20 -5.64 12.25 -9.24
N SER A 21 -5.02 13.08 -10.08
CA SER A 21 -5.40 14.49 -10.28
C SER A 21 -6.34 14.70 -11.48
N SER A 22 -6.83 13.63 -12.10
CA SER A 22 -7.73 13.74 -13.25
C SER A 22 -9.02 14.49 -12.88
N PRO A 23 -9.46 15.47 -13.70
CA PRO A 23 -10.75 16.14 -13.49
C PRO A 23 -11.95 15.20 -13.67
N ASP A 24 -11.79 14.15 -14.47
CA ASP A 24 -12.73 13.04 -14.64
C ASP A 24 -12.02 11.74 -14.26
N PRO A 25 -11.97 11.40 -12.95
CA PRO A 25 -11.20 10.26 -12.49
C PRO A 25 -11.97 8.95 -12.72
N PRO A 26 -11.28 7.83 -12.99
CA PRO A 26 -11.94 6.55 -13.20
C PRO A 26 -12.62 6.06 -11.93
N ALA A 27 -13.70 5.28 -12.06
CA ALA A 27 -14.36 4.68 -10.90
C ALA A 27 -13.44 3.76 -10.08
N LEU A 28 -12.44 3.14 -10.72
CA LEU A 28 -11.43 2.29 -10.10
C LEU A 28 -10.06 2.57 -10.72
N ALA A 29 -9.05 2.75 -9.88
CA ALA A 29 -7.64 2.80 -10.27
C ALA A 29 -6.84 1.77 -9.47
N CYS A 30 -6.01 1.00 -10.16
CA CYS A 30 -5.15 -0.03 -9.56
C CYS A 30 -3.68 0.34 -9.79
N PHE A 31 -2.87 0.24 -8.73
CA PHE A 31 -1.44 0.55 -8.75
C PHE A 31 -0.67 -0.66 -8.22
N GLU A 32 0.28 -1.16 -9.02
CA GLU A 32 1.16 -2.24 -8.62
C GLU A 32 2.48 -1.67 -8.10
N GLU A 33 2.82 -1.97 -6.84
CA GLU A 33 4.05 -1.55 -6.14
C GLU A 33 4.39 -0.06 -6.36
N PRO A 34 3.49 0.89 -5.99
CA PRO A 34 3.70 2.31 -6.24
C PRO A 34 4.93 2.89 -5.54
N GLU A 35 5.39 2.27 -4.46
CA GLU A 35 6.59 2.63 -3.70
C GLU A 35 7.89 2.43 -4.48
N ASN A 36 7.88 1.65 -5.57
CA ASN A 36 9.09 1.34 -6.30
C ASN A 36 9.75 2.61 -6.81
N CYS A 37 11.06 2.70 -6.57
CA CYS A 37 11.86 3.88 -6.88
C CYS A 37 11.43 5.15 -6.11
N ILE A 38 10.59 5.11 -5.08
CA ILE A 38 10.28 6.29 -4.26
C ILE A 38 11.19 6.32 -3.04
N HIS A 39 11.76 7.49 -2.73
CA HIS A 39 12.52 7.66 -1.49
C HIS A 39 11.59 7.44 -0.28
N PRO A 40 11.97 6.66 0.76
CA PRO A 40 11.09 6.32 1.88
C PRO A 40 10.43 7.55 2.55
N GLY A 41 11.16 8.65 2.67
CA GLY A 41 10.64 9.92 3.22
C GLY A 41 9.55 10.62 2.38
N LEU A 42 9.21 10.10 1.20
CA LEU A 42 8.12 10.60 0.35
C LEU A 42 6.90 9.66 0.32
N LEU A 43 6.99 8.47 0.92
CA LEU A 43 5.90 7.48 0.88
C LEU A 43 4.64 7.96 1.59
N GLU A 44 4.79 8.76 2.66
CA GLU A 44 3.66 9.39 3.34
C GLU A 44 2.83 10.27 2.39
N LEU A 45 3.51 11.10 1.59
CA LEU A 45 2.85 11.97 0.60
C LEU A 45 2.12 11.17 -0.48
N VAL A 46 2.68 10.02 -0.88
CA VAL A 46 2.06 9.12 -1.85
C VAL A 46 0.78 8.50 -1.28
N VAL A 47 0.84 8.02 -0.04
CA VAL A 47 -0.32 7.47 0.67
C VAL A 47 -1.40 8.53 0.88
N ASP A 48 -1.03 9.75 1.25
CA ASP A 48 -1.96 10.88 1.38
C ASP A 48 -2.62 11.24 0.04
N ALA A 49 -1.86 11.20 -1.05
CA ALA A 49 -2.38 11.40 -2.40
C ALA A 49 -3.41 10.33 -2.75
N PHE A 50 -3.13 9.05 -2.48
CA PHE A 50 -4.08 7.96 -2.67
C PHE A 50 -5.33 8.09 -1.80
N LYS A 51 -5.19 8.43 -0.52
CA LYS A 51 -6.33 8.69 0.40
C LYS A 51 -7.18 9.87 -0.05
N SER A 52 -6.57 10.87 -0.68
CA SER A 52 -7.33 11.99 -1.25
C SER A 52 -8.07 11.58 -2.52
N ALA A 53 -7.41 10.83 -3.41
CA ALA A 53 -7.98 10.26 -4.63
C ALA A 53 -9.16 9.32 -4.32
N SER A 54 -9.06 8.56 -3.23
CA SER A 54 -10.04 7.55 -2.84
C SER A 54 -11.42 8.13 -2.52
N ARG A 55 -11.51 9.43 -2.25
CA ARG A 55 -12.79 10.15 -2.08
C ARG A 55 -13.63 10.23 -3.35
N LYS A 56 -13.01 10.05 -4.53
CA LYS A 56 -13.67 10.14 -5.84
C LYS A 56 -13.60 8.84 -6.64
N SER A 57 -12.63 7.99 -6.34
CA SER A 57 -12.35 6.74 -7.08
C SER A 57 -12.07 5.62 -6.10
N GLN A 58 -12.38 4.37 -6.44
CA GLN A 58 -11.81 3.25 -5.69
C GLN A 58 -10.34 3.11 -6.04
N ILE A 59 -9.45 3.04 -5.03
CA ILE A 59 -8.01 2.87 -5.24
C ILE A 59 -7.59 1.51 -4.70
N LEU A 60 -6.99 0.68 -5.55
CA LEU A 60 -6.37 -0.59 -5.17
C LEU A 60 -4.87 -0.46 -5.32
N VAL A 61 -4.13 -0.82 -4.27
CA VAL A 61 -2.67 -0.79 -4.26
C VAL A 61 -2.17 -2.15 -3.83
N THR A 62 -1.22 -2.72 -4.58
CA THR A 62 -0.41 -3.84 -4.11
C THR A 62 0.93 -3.32 -3.63
N THR A 63 1.43 -3.89 -2.54
CA THR A 63 2.71 -3.47 -1.94
C THR A 63 3.36 -4.65 -1.24
N HIS A 64 4.68 -4.69 -1.30
CA HIS A 64 5.51 -5.57 -0.47
C HIS A 64 6.40 -4.76 0.49
N SER A 65 6.11 -3.46 0.66
CA SER A 65 6.94 -2.53 1.43
C SER A 65 6.38 -2.31 2.83
N PRO A 66 7.10 -2.76 3.88
CA PRO A 66 6.74 -2.43 5.26
C PRO A 66 6.70 -0.91 5.50
N ASP A 67 7.55 -0.16 4.82
CA ASP A 67 7.63 1.30 4.95
C ASP A 67 6.33 1.98 4.50
N LEU A 68 5.73 1.52 3.40
CA LEU A 68 4.44 2.05 2.93
C LEU A 68 3.30 1.70 3.90
N LEU A 69 3.31 0.48 4.44
CA LEU A 69 2.29 0.03 5.40
C LEU A 69 2.25 0.87 6.68
N ASN A 70 3.38 1.44 7.10
CA ASN A 70 3.45 2.28 8.30
C ASN A 70 2.61 3.57 8.20
N PHE A 71 2.19 3.99 7.00
CA PHE A 71 1.34 5.16 6.78
C PHE A 71 -0.14 4.81 6.57
N LEU A 72 -0.49 3.53 6.67
CA LEU A 72 -1.85 3.01 6.51
C LEU A 72 -2.50 2.66 7.85
N ALA A 73 -3.83 2.61 7.85
CA ALA A 73 -4.59 2.06 8.96
C ALA A 73 -4.96 0.59 8.68
N PRO A 74 -5.22 -0.25 9.70
CA PRO A 74 -5.65 -1.63 9.51
C PRO A 74 -6.91 -1.80 8.67
N GLU A 75 -7.77 -0.78 8.64
CA GLU A 75 -9.00 -0.75 7.84
C GLU A 75 -8.72 -0.56 6.34
N ASP A 76 -7.56 0.00 5.99
CA ASP A 76 -7.12 0.23 4.61
C ASP A 76 -6.32 -0.98 4.07
N LEU A 77 -6.02 -1.98 4.90
CA LEU A 77 -5.12 -3.09 4.56
C LEU A 77 -5.88 -4.41 4.39
N MET A 78 -5.71 -5.02 3.21
CA MET A 78 -6.18 -6.38 2.90
C MET A 78 -4.97 -7.33 2.85
N ILE A 79 -4.99 -8.35 3.69
CA ILE A 79 -3.99 -9.42 3.68
C ILE A 79 -4.42 -10.48 2.67
N VAL A 80 -3.52 -10.80 1.74
CA VAL A 80 -3.74 -11.80 0.69
C VAL A 80 -2.76 -12.94 0.86
N GLU A 81 -3.28 -14.17 0.96
CA GLU A 81 -2.48 -15.37 1.17
C GLU A 81 -2.94 -16.51 0.26
N LYS A 82 -2.03 -17.48 0.04
CA LYS A 82 -2.36 -18.73 -0.63
C LYS A 82 -2.43 -19.86 0.39
N VAL A 83 -3.64 -20.39 0.60
CA VAL A 83 -3.91 -21.50 1.53
C VAL A 83 -4.55 -22.65 0.75
N ASP A 84 -3.98 -23.85 0.84
CA ASP A 84 -4.46 -25.05 0.13
C ASP A 84 -4.68 -24.84 -1.37
N GLY A 85 -3.78 -24.08 -2.01
CA GLY A 85 -3.85 -23.77 -3.43
C GLY A 85 -4.88 -22.70 -3.82
N LYS A 86 -5.59 -22.11 -2.86
CA LYS A 86 -6.60 -21.05 -3.08
C LYS A 86 -6.13 -19.72 -2.52
N THR A 87 -6.49 -18.62 -3.18
CA THR A 87 -6.28 -17.28 -2.66
C THR A 87 -7.34 -16.98 -1.60
N GLN A 88 -6.89 -16.56 -0.42
CA GLN A 88 -7.74 -16.04 0.64
C GLN A 88 -7.37 -14.60 0.92
N CYS A 89 -8.39 -13.75 1.05
CA CYS A 89 -8.24 -12.33 1.38
C CYS A 89 -8.95 -12.06 2.69
N ARG A 90 -8.32 -11.32 3.60
CA ARG A 90 -8.92 -10.87 4.87
C ARG A 90 -8.50 -9.44 5.18
N GLU A 91 -9.34 -8.69 5.88
CA GLU A 91 -8.95 -7.36 6.35
C GLU A 91 -7.97 -7.48 7.52
N ALA A 92 -6.94 -6.64 7.56
CA ALA A 92 -5.94 -6.69 8.62
C ALA A 92 -6.56 -6.41 9.99
N LYS A 93 -7.58 -5.55 10.05
CA LYS A 93 -8.32 -5.22 11.28
C LYS A 93 -8.99 -6.44 11.96
N ASP A 94 -9.30 -7.48 11.20
CA ASP A 94 -9.97 -8.69 11.71
C ASP A 94 -8.98 -9.66 12.37
N THR A 95 -7.67 -9.38 12.25
CA THR A 95 -6.64 -10.20 12.90
C THR A 95 -6.63 -9.92 14.40
N THR A 96 -6.73 -10.98 15.19
CA THR A 96 -6.79 -10.91 16.65
C THR A 96 -5.57 -10.21 17.22
N GLY A 97 -5.78 -9.19 18.06
CA GLY A 97 -4.70 -8.49 18.76
C GLY A 97 -4.00 -7.39 17.97
N VAL A 98 -4.43 -7.07 16.74
CA VAL A 98 -3.82 -6.02 15.92
C VAL A 98 -3.87 -4.64 16.58
N LYS A 99 -5.00 -4.28 17.18
CA LYS A 99 -5.14 -2.98 17.87
C LYS A 99 -4.19 -2.82 19.04
N GLU A 100 -3.93 -3.89 19.77
CA GLU A 100 -2.96 -3.92 20.87
C GLU A 100 -1.54 -3.87 20.35
N ALA A 101 -1.22 -4.67 19.32
CA ALA A 101 0.12 -4.72 18.74
C ALA A 101 0.54 -3.39 18.08
N LEU A 102 -0.43 -2.68 17.47
CA LEU A 102 -0.21 -1.35 16.90
C LEU A 102 0.16 -0.27 17.94
N LYS A 103 -0.15 -0.47 19.22
CA LYS A 103 0.29 0.45 20.29
C LYS A 103 1.79 0.36 20.53
N THR A 104 2.42 -0.73 20.11
CA THR A 104 3.83 -1.04 20.36
C THR A 104 4.69 -1.06 19.10
N LEU A 105 4.09 -1.40 17.94
CA LEU A 105 4.79 -1.58 16.66
C LEU A 105 3.99 -0.91 15.54
N GLY A 106 4.69 -0.40 14.52
CA GLY A 106 4.05 0.05 13.29
C GLY A 106 3.43 -1.11 12.50
N LEU A 107 2.46 -0.80 11.63
CA LEU A 107 1.78 -1.82 10.82
C LEU A 107 2.74 -2.59 9.91
N GLY A 108 3.78 -1.93 9.40
CA GLY A 108 4.82 -2.56 8.59
C GLY A 108 5.63 -3.60 9.36
N GLU A 109 6.05 -3.27 10.59
CA GLU A 109 6.77 -4.22 11.45
C GLU A 109 5.86 -5.39 11.87
N LEU A 110 4.59 -5.10 12.14
CA LEU A 110 3.61 -6.13 12.48
C LEU A 110 3.39 -7.12 11.32
N TRP A 111 3.31 -6.61 10.09
CA TRP A 111 3.27 -7.45 8.89
C TRP A 111 4.56 -8.25 8.73
N TYR A 112 5.72 -7.60 8.82
CA TYR A 112 7.03 -8.22 8.63
C TYR A 112 7.32 -9.33 9.66
N SER A 113 6.84 -9.17 10.90
CA SER A 113 6.93 -10.20 11.95
C SER A 113 6.10 -11.46 11.68
N GLY A 114 5.21 -11.43 10.68
CA GLY A 114 4.26 -12.50 10.38
C GLY A 114 3.00 -12.48 11.23
N ALA A 115 2.86 -11.54 12.18
CA ALA A 115 1.70 -11.46 13.06
C ALA A 115 0.38 -11.18 12.30
N LEU A 116 0.45 -10.45 11.17
CA LEU A 116 -0.69 -10.24 10.28
C LEU A 116 -0.89 -11.37 9.26
N GLY A 117 0.12 -12.20 9.04
CA GLY A 117 0.23 -13.09 7.88
C GLY A 117 0.42 -12.34 6.55
N GLY A 118 0.33 -13.05 5.43
CA GLY A 118 0.55 -12.50 4.08
C GLY A 118 2.00 -12.08 3.83
N VAL A 119 2.93 -12.68 4.58
CA VAL A 119 4.36 -12.43 4.41
C VAL A 119 4.86 -13.05 3.09
N PRO A 120 5.82 -12.40 2.40
CA PRO A 120 6.41 -12.92 1.16
C PRO A 120 7.13 -14.27 1.33
#